data_AF-A0A659UWK6-F1
#
_entry.id   AF-A0A659UWK6-F1
#
_cell.length_a   1.000
_cell.length_b   1.000
_cell.length_c   1.000
_cell.angle_alpha   90.00
_cell.angle_beta   90.00
_cell.angle_gamma   90.00
#
_symmetry.space_group_name_H-M   'P 1'
#
loop_
_entity.id
_entity.type
_entity.pdbx_description
1 polymer ?
#
loop_
_entity_poly.entity_id
_entity_poly.type
_entity_poly.pdbx_seq_one_letter_code
_entity_poly.pdbx_strand_id
1 'polypeptide(L)'
;KGKRTGSGTIVWESRQRLSAGEIDYDEFMDIVASSAPSTGYCNTMGTATTMNSLAEALGMQLPGSAAIPAPYRERGQIAYETGKRIVDMVHEDLKPSDIMTRKAFENAIVVNSAIGGSTNAPIHLNAIARHLGVPLDNDDWQKVGLKVPLIVNLQPSGEYLGEDYHHAGG
;
A
#
# COMPACT_ATOMS: atom_id res chain seq x y z
N LYS A 1 -22.70 -12.91 3.46
CA LYS A 1 -22.63 -14.21 4.19
C LYS A 1 -21.56 -14.22 5.30
N GLY A 2 -21.29 -13.10 5.98
CA GLY A 2 -20.29 -13.02 7.07
C GLY A 2 -18.83 -13.26 6.66
N LYS A 3 -18.51 -13.26 5.35
CA LYS A 3 -17.15 -13.41 4.83
C LYS A 3 -16.52 -12.05 4.56
N ARG A 4 -15.20 -11.93 4.73
CA ARG A 4 -14.44 -10.72 4.39
C ARG A 4 -14.50 -10.46 2.88
N THR A 5 -14.75 -9.22 2.49
CA THR A 5 -14.84 -8.78 1.10
C THR A 5 -13.79 -7.71 0.83
N GLY A 6 -12.61 -8.13 0.36
CA GLY A 6 -11.52 -7.23 0.02
C GLY A 6 -11.78 -6.47 -1.28
N SER A 7 -11.64 -5.14 -1.26
CA SER A 7 -11.84 -4.30 -2.44
C SER A 7 -10.86 -4.70 -3.55
N GLY A 8 -11.37 -4.85 -4.77
CA GLY A 8 -10.61 -5.32 -5.93
C GLY A 8 -10.54 -6.85 -6.01
N THR A 9 -10.05 -7.54 -4.97
CA THR A 9 -9.93 -9.02 -4.96
C THR A 9 -11.29 -9.70 -5.16
N ILE A 10 -12.32 -9.24 -4.45
CA ILE A 10 -13.66 -9.84 -4.53
C ILE A 10 -14.34 -9.66 -5.89
N VAL A 11 -13.94 -8.65 -6.67
CA VAL A 11 -14.45 -8.45 -8.04
C VAL A 11 -13.97 -9.58 -8.94
N TRP A 12 -12.73 -10.04 -8.79
CA TRP A 12 -12.18 -11.15 -9.59
C TRP A 12 -12.90 -12.46 -9.28
N GLU A 13 -13.05 -12.79 -8.00
CA GLU A 13 -13.79 -13.98 -7.56
C GLU A 13 -15.26 -13.93 -8.04
N SER A 14 -15.93 -12.80 -7.83
CA SER A 14 -17.34 -12.65 -8.20
C SER A 14 -17.55 -12.70 -9.71
N ARG A 15 -16.61 -12.18 -10.52
CA ARG A 15 -16.66 -12.32 -11.98
C ARG A 15 -16.56 -13.78 -12.42
N GLN A 16 -15.70 -14.58 -11.78
CA GLN A 16 -15.61 -16.02 -12.08
C GLN A 16 -16.91 -16.74 -11.74
N ARG A 17 -17.47 -16.49 -10.56
CA ARG A 17 -18.74 -17.08 -10.10
C ARG A 17 -19.92 -16.69 -11.00
N LEU A 18 -19.99 -15.42 -11.41
CA LEU A 18 -21.00 -14.93 -12.33
C LEU A 18 -20.89 -15.62 -13.70
N SER A 19 -19.66 -15.74 -14.23
CA SER A 19 -19.43 -16.43 -15.51
C SER A 19 -19.73 -17.93 -15.44
N ALA A 20 -19.62 -18.55 -14.26
CA ALA A 20 -19.98 -19.94 -14.02
C ALA A 20 -21.49 -20.14 -13.78
N GLY A 21 -22.27 -19.06 -13.71
CA GLY A 21 -23.70 -19.12 -13.39
C GLY A 21 -24.01 -19.46 -11.93
N GLU A 22 -23.04 -19.34 -11.03
CA GLU A 22 -23.19 -19.62 -9.59
C GLU A 22 -23.84 -18.47 -8.82
N ILE A 23 -23.79 -17.26 -9.38
CA ILE A 23 -24.46 -16.05 -8.89
C ILE A 23 -25.10 -15.33 -10.08
N ASP A 24 -26.13 -14.55 -9.82
CA ASP A 24 -26.68 -13.61 -10.79
C ASP A 24 -26.01 -12.23 -10.69
N TYR A 25 -26.46 -11.30 -11.55
CA TYR A 25 -25.90 -9.96 -11.60
C TYR A 25 -26.21 -9.13 -10.35
N ASP A 26 -27.38 -9.34 -9.74
CA ASP A 26 -27.78 -8.61 -8.54
C ASP A 26 -26.93 -9.06 -7.33
N GLU A 27 -26.73 -10.37 -7.14
CA GLU A 27 -25.80 -10.90 -6.12
C GLU A 27 -24.35 -10.44 -6.41
N PHE A 28 -23.93 -10.36 -7.67
CA PHE A 28 -22.63 -9.79 -8.04
C PHE A 28 -22.49 -8.33 -7.56
N MET A 29 -23.49 -7.49 -7.84
CA MET A 29 -23.47 -6.08 -7.46
C MET A 29 -23.46 -5.90 -5.94
N ASP A 30 -24.27 -6.67 -5.21
CA ASP A 30 -24.30 -6.65 -3.74
C ASP A 30 -22.95 -7.05 -3.12
N ILE A 31 -22.32 -8.11 -3.65
CA ILE A 31 -21.00 -8.55 -3.17
C ILE A 31 -19.95 -7.45 -3.41
N VAL A 32 -19.91 -6.87 -4.61
CA VAL A 32 -18.92 -5.84 -4.94
C VAL A 32 -19.13 -4.58 -4.10
N ALA A 33 -20.38 -4.13 -3.93
CA ALA A 33 -20.71 -2.96 -3.10
C ALA A 33 -20.31 -3.16 -1.64
N SER A 34 -20.46 -4.38 -1.10
CA SER A 34 -20.08 -4.69 0.29
C SER A 34 -18.57 -4.55 0.57
N SER A 35 -17.74 -4.46 -0.47
CA SER A 35 -16.28 -4.30 -0.36
C SER A 35 -15.83 -2.84 -0.18
N ALA A 36 -16.75 -1.89 -0.25
CA ALA A 36 -16.50 -0.45 -0.07
C ALA A 36 -17.33 0.12 1.11
N PRO A 37 -17.06 -0.30 2.36
CA PRO A 37 -17.92 0.02 3.51
C PRO A 37 -17.76 1.45 4.04
N SER A 38 -16.73 2.19 3.62
CA SER A 38 -16.42 3.52 4.13
C SER A 38 -15.60 4.34 3.13
N THR A 39 -15.31 5.59 3.48
CA THR A 39 -14.32 6.41 2.76
C THR A 39 -12.92 5.80 2.89
N GLY A 40 -12.10 5.93 1.85
CA GLY A 40 -10.72 5.44 1.84
C GLY A 40 -10.34 4.91 0.47
N TYR A 41 -9.24 4.16 0.42
CA TYR A 41 -8.81 3.40 -0.75
C TYR A 41 -8.98 1.89 -0.51
N CYS A 42 -8.65 1.06 -1.51
CA CYS A 42 -8.80 -0.40 -1.43
C CYS A 42 -8.16 -0.98 -0.16
N ASN A 43 -8.93 -1.76 0.59
CA ASN A 43 -8.50 -2.35 1.88
C ASN A 43 -7.69 -3.65 1.75
N THR A 44 -7.11 -3.90 0.58
CA THR A 44 -6.21 -5.02 0.27
C THR A 44 -4.79 -4.50 0.07
N MET A 45 -3.78 -5.37 -0.07
CA MET A 45 -2.44 -5.04 -0.55
C MET A 45 -2.44 -4.74 -2.07
N GLY A 46 -3.41 -3.93 -2.51
CA GLY A 46 -3.42 -3.33 -3.82
C GLY A 46 -2.46 -2.14 -3.90
N THR A 47 -2.39 -1.51 -5.07
CA THR A 47 -1.42 -0.43 -5.34
C THR A 47 -1.51 0.73 -4.35
N ALA A 48 -2.71 1.09 -3.87
CA ALA A 48 -2.85 2.18 -2.90
C ALA A 48 -2.18 1.88 -1.55
N THR A 49 -2.45 0.73 -0.95
CA THR A 49 -1.80 0.28 0.30
C THR A 49 -0.30 0.13 0.09
N THR A 50 0.11 -0.52 -1.02
CA THR A 50 1.53 -0.66 -1.36
C THR A 50 2.23 0.69 -1.44
N MET A 51 1.74 1.64 -2.24
CA MET A 51 2.43 2.91 -2.44
C MET A 51 2.44 3.79 -1.19
N ASN A 52 1.45 3.67 -0.30
CA ASN A 52 1.51 4.31 1.02
C ASN A 52 2.61 3.67 1.90
N SER A 53 2.63 2.34 2.02
CA SER A 53 3.70 1.64 2.76
C SER A 53 5.09 1.98 2.23
N LEU A 54 5.23 2.13 0.91
CA LEU A 54 6.51 2.50 0.29
C LEU A 54 6.86 3.97 0.47
N ALA A 55 5.90 4.88 0.55
CA ALA A 55 6.18 6.28 0.88
C ALA A 55 6.71 6.41 2.31
N GLU A 56 6.19 5.61 3.26
CA GLU A 56 6.76 5.50 4.60
C GLU A 56 8.16 4.85 4.59
N ALA A 57 8.36 3.74 3.86
CA ALA A 57 9.66 3.07 3.74
C ALA A 57 10.75 3.94 3.09
N LEU A 58 10.35 4.83 2.16
CA LEU A 58 11.23 5.84 1.56
C LEU A 58 11.59 6.97 2.53
N GLY A 59 10.90 7.09 3.67
CA GLY A 59 11.06 8.19 4.62
C GLY A 59 10.29 9.45 4.26
N MET A 60 9.33 9.36 3.33
CA MET A 60 8.53 10.50 2.84
C MET A 60 7.18 10.66 3.56
N GLN A 61 6.89 9.80 4.54
CA GLN A 61 5.75 9.92 5.45
C GLN A 61 6.22 9.73 6.89
N LEU A 62 5.48 10.29 7.85
CA LEU A 62 5.72 10.01 9.27
C LEU A 62 5.50 8.51 9.55
N PRO A 63 6.33 7.88 10.41
CA PRO A 63 6.18 6.47 10.77
C PRO A 63 4.79 6.15 11.32
N GLY A 64 4.23 5.01 10.92
CA GLY A 64 2.89 4.53 11.25
C GLY A 64 1.77 5.15 10.42
N SER A 65 2.06 6.06 9.49
CA SER A 65 1.04 6.75 8.70
C SER A 65 0.43 5.87 7.61
N ALA A 66 1.17 4.91 7.05
CA ALA A 66 0.75 4.18 5.86
C ALA A 66 -0.52 3.33 6.07
N ALA A 67 -0.65 2.71 7.24
CA ALA A 67 -1.70 1.71 7.47
C ALA A 67 -3.00 2.26 8.07
N ILE A 68 -3.01 3.48 8.61
CA ILE A 68 -4.18 4.00 9.36
C ILE A 68 -5.43 4.07 8.46
N PRO A 69 -6.53 3.38 8.80
CA PRO A 69 -7.78 3.45 8.05
C PRO A 69 -8.29 4.90 7.97
N ALA A 70 -8.82 5.31 6.82
CA ALA A 70 -9.25 6.69 6.63
C ALA A 70 -10.29 7.19 7.66
N PRO A 71 -11.26 6.38 8.12
CA PRO A 71 -12.24 6.81 9.14
C PRO A 71 -11.66 6.96 10.56
N TYR A 72 -10.44 6.46 10.82
CA TYR A 72 -9.87 6.45 12.16
C TYR A 72 -9.41 7.85 12.57
N ARG A 73 -9.64 8.23 13.83
CA ARG A 73 -9.20 9.53 14.36
C ARG A 73 -7.67 9.70 14.28
N GLU A 74 -6.91 8.60 14.33
CA GLU A 74 -5.44 8.61 14.14
C GLU A 74 -5.06 9.26 12.80
N ARG A 75 -5.90 9.14 11.76
CA ARG A 75 -5.64 9.77 10.45
C ARG A 75 -5.66 11.29 10.54
N GLY A 76 -6.60 11.85 11.29
CA GLY A 76 -6.65 13.29 11.56
C GLY A 76 -5.48 13.77 12.43
N GLN A 77 -5.08 12.95 13.40
CA GLN A 77 -3.96 13.26 14.29
C GLN A 77 -2.62 13.25 13.54
N ILE A 78 -2.33 12.22 12.74
CA ILE A 78 -1.09 12.16 11.95
C ILE A 78 -1.05 13.26 10.88
N ALA A 79 -2.19 13.67 10.33
CA ALA A 79 -2.27 14.81 9.41
C ALA A 79 -1.87 16.12 10.11
N TYR A 80 -2.32 16.33 11.35
CA TYR A 80 -1.93 17.49 12.15
C TYR A 80 -0.43 17.49 12.48
N GLU A 81 0.12 16.34 12.90
CA GLU A 81 1.56 16.19 13.15
C GLU A 81 2.39 16.36 11.87
N THR A 82 1.90 15.89 10.71
CA THR A 82 2.53 16.15 9.41
C THR A 82 2.58 17.65 9.10
N GLY A 83 1.51 18.39 9.42
CA GLY A 83 1.46 19.84 9.27
C GLY A 83 2.46 20.60 10.14
N LYS A 84 2.75 20.10 11.35
CA LYS A 84 3.86 20.63 12.17
C LYS A 84 5.21 20.28 11.54
N ARG A 85 5.40 19.01 11.19
CA ARG A 85 6.69 18.51 10.70
C ARG A 85 7.15 19.25 9.44
N ILE A 86 6.25 19.57 8.53
CA ILE A 86 6.63 20.26 7.29
C ILE A 86 7.18 21.68 7.54
N VAL A 87 6.73 22.38 8.60
CA VAL A 87 7.28 23.68 8.99
C VAL A 87 8.73 23.54 9.43
N ASP A 88 9.02 22.54 10.26
CA ASP A 88 10.39 22.23 10.70
C ASP A 88 11.29 21.86 9.51
N MET A 89 10.79 21.06 8.58
CA MET A 89 11.54 20.68 7.37
C MET A 89 11.93 21.88 6.51
N VAL A 90 11.08 22.92 6.44
CA VAL A 90 11.41 24.16 5.74
C VAL A 90 12.56 24.91 6.44
N HIS A 91 12.56 24.95 7.76
CA HIS A 91 13.66 25.56 8.53
C HIS A 91 14.97 24.77 8.44
N GLU A 92 14.88 23.45 8.33
CA GLU A 92 16.02 22.54 8.18
C GLU A 92 16.57 22.49 6.74
N ASP A 93 15.87 23.07 5.76
CA ASP A 93 16.10 22.85 4.32
C ASP A 93 16.16 21.36 3.96
N LEU A 94 15.30 20.54 4.58
CA LEU A 94 15.26 19.09 4.36
C LEU A 94 14.48 18.76 3.08
N LYS A 95 15.21 18.43 2.01
CA LYS A 95 14.65 18.20 0.68
C LYS A 95 14.38 16.72 0.41
N PRO A 96 13.46 16.40 -0.53
CA PRO A 96 13.25 15.02 -0.98
C PRO A 96 14.53 14.31 -1.44
N SER A 97 15.48 15.03 -2.07
CA SER A 97 16.78 14.50 -2.49
C SER A 97 17.69 14.08 -1.34
N ASP A 98 17.47 14.66 -0.15
CA ASP A 98 18.25 14.36 1.05
C ASP A 98 17.74 13.07 1.73
N ILE A 99 16.48 12.70 1.47
CA ILE A 99 15.79 11.54 2.05
C ILE A 99 15.80 10.34 1.08
N MET A 100 15.32 10.54 -0.15
CA MET A 100 15.12 9.48 -1.15
C MET A 100 16.43 9.11 -1.86
N THR A 101 17.38 8.61 -1.10
CA THR A 101 18.67 8.10 -1.60
C THR A 101 18.53 6.72 -2.22
N ARG A 102 19.58 6.24 -2.91
CA ARG A 102 19.66 4.85 -3.41
C ARG A 102 19.31 3.81 -2.33
N LYS A 103 19.78 4.01 -1.10
CA LYS A 103 19.49 3.10 0.04
C LYS A 103 18.01 3.14 0.45
N ALA A 104 17.37 4.31 0.37
CA ALA A 104 15.93 4.42 0.65
C ALA A 104 15.10 3.63 -0.36
N PHE A 105 15.46 3.69 -1.65
CA PHE A 105 14.82 2.87 -2.68
C PHE A 105 15.07 1.37 -2.47
N GLU A 106 16.27 0.96 -2.06
CA GLU A 106 16.56 -0.45 -1.71
C GLU A 106 15.72 -0.92 -0.52
N ASN A 107 15.56 -0.07 0.52
CA ASN A 107 14.65 -0.35 1.63
C ASN A 107 13.21 -0.52 1.15
N ALA A 108 12.75 0.36 0.25
CA ALA A 108 11.41 0.26 -0.32
C ALA A 108 11.22 -1.03 -1.13
N ILE A 109 12.23 -1.52 -1.87
CA ILE A 109 12.17 -2.83 -2.54
C ILE A 109 12.04 -3.96 -1.52
N VAL A 110 12.85 -3.96 -0.46
CA VAL A 110 12.77 -4.97 0.61
C VAL A 110 11.39 -4.97 1.26
N VAL A 111 10.86 -3.78 1.60
CA VAL A 111 9.52 -3.64 2.18
C VAL A 111 8.46 -4.13 1.21
N ASN A 112 8.54 -3.77 -0.09
CA ASN A 112 7.56 -4.23 -1.08
C ASN A 112 7.50 -5.77 -1.15
N SER A 113 8.65 -6.44 -1.14
CA SER A 113 8.70 -7.90 -1.10
C SER A 113 8.12 -8.46 0.20
N ALA A 114 8.46 -7.87 1.34
CA ALA A 114 8.01 -8.30 2.66
C ALA A 114 6.49 -8.20 2.84
N ILE A 115 5.88 -7.17 2.26
CA ILE A 115 4.43 -6.92 2.38
C ILE A 115 3.60 -7.59 1.27
N GLY A 116 4.24 -8.21 0.26
CA GLY A 116 3.52 -8.74 -0.90
C GLY A 116 2.92 -7.64 -1.78
N GLY A 117 3.66 -6.54 -1.95
CA GLY A 117 3.19 -5.34 -2.59
C GLY A 117 2.90 -5.50 -4.10
N SER A 118 2.08 -4.59 -4.60
CA SER A 118 1.62 -4.55 -5.99
C SER A 118 2.76 -4.53 -7.01
N THR A 119 2.58 -5.25 -8.13
CA THR A 119 3.48 -5.22 -9.29
C THR A 119 3.55 -3.87 -10.02
N ASN A 120 2.71 -2.90 -9.63
CA ASN A 120 2.84 -1.51 -10.08
C ASN A 120 3.97 -0.75 -9.37
N ALA A 121 4.46 -1.24 -8.23
CA ALA A 121 5.50 -0.57 -7.44
C ALA A 121 6.83 -0.36 -8.20
N PRO A 122 7.37 -1.35 -8.96
CA PRO A 122 8.55 -1.14 -9.80
C PRO A 122 8.39 0.01 -10.80
N ILE A 123 7.23 0.14 -11.44
CA ILE A 123 6.96 1.21 -12.40
C ILE A 123 7.00 2.57 -11.70
N HIS A 124 6.34 2.69 -10.55
CA HIS A 124 6.28 3.95 -9.82
C HIS A 124 7.62 4.35 -9.21
N LEU A 125 8.30 3.45 -8.50
CA LEU A 125 9.57 3.78 -7.85
C LEU A 125 10.69 4.07 -8.85
N ASN A 126 10.78 3.33 -9.96
CA ASN A 126 11.77 3.64 -10.99
C ASN A 126 11.50 5.02 -11.63
N ALA A 127 10.22 5.39 -11.81
CA ALA A 127 9.86 6.73 -12.28
C ALA A 127 10.26 7.82 -11.27
N ILE A 128 9.99 7.62 -9.98
CA ILE A 128 10.35 8.59 -8.91
C ILE A 128 11.88 8.71 -8.80
N ALA A 129 12.60 7.59 -8.78
CA ALA A 129 14.06 7.57 -8.74
C ALA A 129 14.67 8.34 -9.92
N ARG A 130 14.12 8.17 -11.12
CA ARG A 130 14.54 8.91 -12.32
C ARG A 130 14.37 10.42 -12.19
N HIS A 131 13.30 10.90 -11.55
CA HIS A 131 13.10 12.34 -11.31
C HIS A 131 14.13 12.93 -10.33
N LEU A 132 14.72 12.10 -9.47
CA LEU A 132 15.73 12.49 -8.50
C LEU A 132 17.16 12.23 -8.99
N GLY A 133 17.32 11.67 -10.20
CA GLY A 133 18.63 11.25 -10.71
C GLY A 133 19.25 10.08 -9.95
N VAL A 134 18.45 9.31 -9.20
CA VAL A 134 18.91 8.10 -8.49
C VAL A 134 18.93 6.94 -9.48
N PRO A 135 20.07 6.26 -9.68
CA PRO A 135 20.11 5.06 -10.52
C PRO A 135 19.29 3.96 -9.84
N LEU A 136 18.23 3.51 -10.50
CA LEU A 136 17.39 2.39 -10.09
C LEU A 136 16.76 1.79 -11.35
N ASP A 137 16.82 0.47 -11.49
CA ASP A 137 16.21 -0.24 -12.60
C ASP A 137 15.45 -1.50 -12.14
N ASN A 138 14.84 -2.22 -13.09
CA ASN A 138 14.09 -3.43 -12.79
C ASN A 138 14.98 -4.60 -12.31
N ASP A 139 16.28 -4.62 -12.63
CA ASP A 139 17.18 -5.67 -12.16
C ASP A 139 17.44 -5.55 -10.66
N ASP A 140 17.41 -4.33 -10.12
CA ASP A 140 17.53 -4.09 -8.68
C ASP A 140 16.43 -4.79 -7.87
N TRP A 141 15.21 -4.86 -8.40
CA TRP A 141 14.09 -5.56 -7.77
C TRP A 141 14.35 -7.05 -7.61
N GLN A 142 14.94 -7.67 -8.64
CA GLN A 142 15.35 -9.07 -8.59
C GLN A 142 16.54 -9.28 -7.64
N LYS A 143 17.53 -8.40 -7.68
CA LYS A 143 18.76 -8.52 -6.86
C LYS A 143 18.47 -8.35 -5.36
N VAL A 144 17.65 -7.37 -5.00
CA VAL A 144 17.39 -6.98 -3.61
C VAL A 144 16.15 -7.68 -3.05
N GLY A 145 15.08 -7.79 -3.84
CA GLY A 145 13.77 -8.22 -3.34
C GLY A 145 13.53 -9.73 -3.36
N LEU A 146 14.22 -10.52 -4.20
CA LEU A 146 13.88 -11.92 -4.48
C LEU A 146 13.94 -12.84 -3.24
N LYS A 147 14.90 -12.61 -2.35
CA LYS A 147 15.13 -13.49 -1.18
C LYS A 147 14.33 -13.05 0.05
N VAL A 148 13.60 -11.95 -0.02
CA VAL A 148 12.84 -11.41 1.10
C VAL A 148 11.52 -12.18 1.20
N PRO A 149 11.21 -12.80 2.36
CA PRO A 149 10.00 -13.58 2.52
C PRO A 149 8.77 -12.67 2.66
N LEU A 150 7.62 -13.17 2.21
CA LEU A 150 6.32 -12.58 2.52
C LEU A 150 6.01 -12.76 4.01
N ILE A 151 5.83 -11.67 4.74
CA ILE A 151 5.52 -11.69 6.19
C ILE A 151 4.14 -11.11 6.51
N VAL A 152 3.55 -10.33 5.60
CA VAL A 152 2.21 -9.75 5.79
C VAL A 152 1.14 -10.68 5.22
N ASN A 153 0.22 -11.13 6.08
CA ASN A 153 -0.91 -11.98 5.70
C ASN A 153 -2.12 -11.14 5.24
N LEU A 154 -2.01 -10.45 4.11
CA LEU A 154 -3.05 -9.55 3.59
C LEU A 154 -3.49 -9.96 2.18
N GLN A 155 -4.79 -9.89 1.88
CA GLN A 155 -5.29 -10.11 0.52
C GLN A 155 -4.56 -9.16 -0.46
N PRO A 156 -4.22 -9.57 -1.70
CA PRO A 156 -4.62 -10.82 -2.35
C PRO A 156 -3.76 -12.04 -2.03
N SER A 157 -2.60 -11.88 -1.39
CA SER A 157 -1.67 -13.00 -1.11
C SER A 157 -2.01 -13.76 0.17
N GLY A 158 -2.77 -13.16 1.07
CA GLY A 158 -3.19 -13.70 2.36
C GLY A 158 -4.68 -13.58 2.62
N GLU A 159 -5.07 -13.58 3.90
CA GLU A 159 -6.47 -13.69 4.34
C GLU A 159 -7.08 -12.36 4.79
N TYR A 160 -6.31 -11.52 5.49
CA TYR A 160 -6.81 -10.36 6.22
C TYR A 160 -6.96 -9.10 5.34
N LEU A 161 -7.51 -8.02 5.92
CA LEU A 161 -7.73 -6.72 5.28
C LEU A 161 -6.97 -5.58 6.00
N GLY A 162 -6.94 -4.39 5.38
CA GLY A 162 -6.06 -3.29 5.79
C GLY A 162 -6.24 -2.81 7.23
N GLU A 163 -7.45 -2.97 7.79
CA GLU A 163 -7.72 -2.69 9.20
C GLU A 163 -6.97 -3.65 10.14
N ASP A 164 -6.93 -4.95 9.80
CA ASP A 164 -6.17 -5.94 10.55
C ASP A 164 -4.66 -5.65 10.47
N TYR A 165 -4.18 -5.22 9.30
CA TYR A 165 -2.78 -4.82 9.09
C TYR A 165 -2.40 -3.62 9.98
N HIS A 166 -3.25 -2.60 10.05
CA HIS A 166 -3.05 -1.47 10.97
C HIS A 166 -3.03 -1.91 12.43
N HIS A 167 -3.99 -2.72 12.87
CA HIS A 167 -4.05 -3.20 14.26
C HIS A 167 -2.86 -4.09 14.64
N ALA A 168 -2.27 -4.80 13.66
CA ALA A 168 -1.05 -5.59 13.87
C ALA A 168 0.22 -4.74 14.03
N GLY A 169 0.15 -3.44 13.76
CA GLY A 169 1.26 -2.48 13.90
C GLY A 169 1.62 -1.71 12.64
N GLY A 170 1.03 -2.07 11.48
CA GLY A 170 1.46 -1.59 10.17
C GLY A 170 2.77 -2.20 9.70
#